data_AF-U3T801-F1
#
_entry.id   AF-U3T801-F1
#
_cell.length_a   1.000
_cell.length_b   1.000
_cell.length_c   1.000
_cell.angle_alpha   90.00
_cell.angle_beta   90.00
_cell.angle_gamma   90.00
#
_symmetry.space_group_name_H-M   'P 1'
#
loop_
_entity.id
_entity.type
_entity.pdbx_description
1 polymer ?
#
loop_
_entity_poly.entity_id
_entity_poly.type
_entity_poly.pdbx_seq_one_letter_code
_entity_poly.pdbx_strand_id
1 'polypeptide(L)'
;MSGENGKGCRPSRDFLRYIANRVIARYAAKLPSGVIEDIRDMLGRGEDKYRFSIYGGDPRNLVKYFESEEWRDLVEYAVNTGALGMLVDILSALSREYRSECTEVAEAAEREMERLKAGEEKLGRREELSLEKIYRMLSLAGYRVEAKDGSLEVDEGLIKLVIRIEGQTLEYTVCKSGRSKTLEGVLSKLSKIREL
;
A
#
# COMPACT_ATOMS: atom_id res chain seq x y z
N MET A 1 12.03 20.13 -46.89
CA MET A 1 10.95 20.90 -46.24
C MET A 1 9.84 19.89 -45.95
N SER A 2 9.47 19.53 -44.73
CA SER A 2 9.57 20.21 -43.44
C SER A 2 9.62 19.15 -42.35
N GLY A 3 10.41 19.39 -41.30
CA GLY A 3 10.72 18.39 -40.28
C GLY A 3 9.50 17.93 -39.48
N GLU A 4 9.38 16.61 -39.35
CA GLU A 4 8.65 15.98 -38.25
C GLU A 4 9.35 16.35 -36.95
N ASN A 5 8.88 17.41 -36.29
CA ASN A 5 9.25 17.71 -34.92
C ASN A 5 8.63 16.65 -34.02
N GLY A 6 9.28 15.49 -33.93
CA GLY A 6 9.03 14.49 -32.91
C GLY A 6 9.28 15.13 -31.55
N LYS A 7 8.22 15.56 -30.86
CA LYS A 7 8.29 15.90 -29.45
C LYS A 7 8.61 14.61 -28.69
N GLY A 8 9.91 14.31 -28.53
CA GLY A 8 10.35 13.19 -27.72
C GLY A 8 9.88 13.36 -26.28
N CYS A 9 9.58 12.24 -25.60
CA CYS A 9 9.22 12.21 -24.18
C CYS A 9 10.29 12.92 -23.35
N ARG A 10 9.99 14.13 -22.87
CA ARG A 10 10.92 14.96 -22.07
C ARG A 10 10.16 15.69 -20.95
N PRO A 11 9.61 14.95 -19.97
CA PRO A 11 8.93 15.56 -18.84
C PRO A 11 9.91 16.37 -17.99
N SER A 12 9.44 17.51 -17.51
CA SER A 12 10.21 18.41 -16.64
C SER A 12 10.24 17.95 -15.17
N ARG A 13 9.34 17.04 -14.79
CA ARG A 13 9.19 16.53 -13.42
C ARG A 13 9.47 15.04 -13.36
N ASP A 14 10.40 14.66 -12.51
CA ASP A 14 10.71 13.26 -12.19
C ASP A 14 9.55 12.56 -11.47
N PHE A 15 9.31 11.29 -11.81
CA PHE A 15 8.23 10.49 -11.26
C PHE A 15 8.34 10.33 -9.74
N LEU A 16 9.45 9.81 -9.21
CA LEU A 16 9.55 9.59 -7.77
C LEU A 16 9.67 10.90 -7.01
N ARG A 17 10.59 11.76 -7.43
CA ARG A 17 10.97 12.94 -6.65
C ARG A 17 9.87 13.99 -6.56
N TYR A 18 9.15 14.25 -7.66
CA TYR A 18 8.19 15.37 -7.71
C TYR A 18 6.74 14.93 -7.79
N ILE A 19 6.46 13.70 -8.26
CA ILE A 19 5.09 13.22 -8.43
C ILE A 19 4.72 12.27 -7.28
N ALA A 20 5.33 11.08 -7.21
CA ALA A 20 4.98 10.06 -6.24
C ALA A 20 5.20 10.53 -4.80
N ASN A 21 6.37 11.06 -4.45
CA ASN A 21 6.68 11.50 -3.08
C ASN A 21 5.73 12.59 -2.58
N ARG A 22 5.27 13.48 -3.47
CA ARG A 22 4.28 14.50 -3.13
C ARG A 22 2.93 13.88 -2.79
N VAL A 23 2.51 12.85 -3.51
CA VAL A 23 1.27 12.12 -3.20
C VAL A 23 1.43 11.36 -1.89
N ILE A 24 2.51 10.60 -1.74
CA ILE A 24 2.80 9.79 -0.54
C ILE A 24 2.76 10.66 0.73
N ALA A 25 3.35 11.86 0.69
CA ALA A 25 3.34 12.79 1.82
C ALA A 25 1.92 13.16 2.31
N ARG A 26 0.93 13.21 1.41
CA ARG A 26 -0.49 13.48 1.77
C ARG A 26 -1.17 12.30 2.46
N TYR A 27 -0.62 11.10 2.29
CA TYR A 27 -1.14 9.86 2.90
C TYR A 27 -0.41 9.49 4.19
N ALA A 28 0.70 10.15 4.53
CA ALA A 28 1.48 9.89 5.74
C ALA A 28 0.66 10.02 7.04
N ALA A 29 -0.42 10.81 7.05
CA ALA A 29 -1.34 10.93 8.19
C ALA A 29 -2.50 9.91 8.18
N LYS A 30 -2.69 9.18 7.07
CA LYS A 30 -3.83 8.28 6.84
C LYS A 30 -3.46 6.80 6.92
N LEU A 31 -2.18 6.47 6.73
CA LEU A 31 -1.69 5.11 6.68
C LEU A 31 -0.55 4.91 7.70
N PRO A 32 -0.33 3.67 8.17
CA PRO A 32 0.81 3.36 9.02
C PRO A 32 2.13 3.74 8.35
N SER A 33 3.09 4.22 9.14
CA SER A 33 4.41 4.63 8.62
C SER A 33 5.14 3.50 7.91
N GLY A 34 5.04 2.26 8.39
CA GLY A 34 5.62 1.08 7.72
C GLY A 34 5.09 0.90 6.30
N VAL A 35 3.78 1.03 6.09
CA VAL A 35 3.15 0.95 4.76
C VAL A 35 3.67 2.04 3.83
N ILE A 36 3.86 3.25 4.36
CA ILE A 36 4.41 4.38 3.60
C ILE A 36 5.86 4.12 3.16
N GLU A 37 6.71 3.64 4.06
CA GLU A 37 8.11 3.35 3.72
C GLU A 37 8.22 2.17 2.75
N ASP A 38 7.46 1.09 2.96
CA ASP A 38 7.46 -0.08 2.06
C ASP A 38 7.05 0.33 0.63
N ILE A 39 6.02 1.16 0.47
CA ILE A 39 5.61 1.67 -0.85
C ILE A 39 6.71 2.52 -1.49
N ARG A 40 7.40 3.38 -0.71
CA ARG A 40 8.55 4.15 -1.22
C ARG A 40 9.66 3.24 -1.70
N ASP A 41 10.00 2.22 -0.93
CA ASP A 41 11.06 1.27 -1.27
C ASP A 41 10.72 0.41 -2.48
N MET A 42 9.47 -0.03 -2.61
CA MET A 42 8.99 -0.75 -3.79
C MET A 42 9.06 0.13 -5.05
N LEU A 43 8.60 1.37 -4.97
CA LEU A 43 8.68 2.33 -6.07
C LEU A 43 10.14 2.68 -6.42
N GLY A 44 11.01 2.83 -5.42
CA GLY A 44 12.45 3.06 -5.58
C GLY A 44 13.15 1.92 -6.31
N ARG A 45 12.91 0.67 -5.89
CA ARG A 45 13.42 -0.53 -6.59
C ARG A 45 12.93 -0.61 -8.03
N GLY A 46 11.68 -0.21 -8.28
CA GLY A 46 11.14 -0.07 -9.63
C GLY A 46 11.93 0.94 -10.46
N GLU A 47 12.22 2.12 -9.91
CA GLU A 47 13.01 3.16 -10.60
C GLU A 47 14.41 2.68 -10.93
N ASP A 48 15.09 2.04 -9.97
CA ASP A 48 16.45 1.53 -10.16
C ASP A 48 16.50 0.46 -11.26
N LYS A 49 15.56 -0.49 -11.23
CA LYS A 49 15.50 -1.62 -12.18
C LYS A 49 15.13 -1.18 -13.60
N TYR A 50 14.09 -0.33 -13.72
CA TYR A 50 13.55 0.08 -15.01
C TYR A 50 14.16 1.39 -15.54
N ARG A 51 14.93 2.10 -14.71
CA ARG A 51 15.63 3.35 -15.05
C ARG A 51 14.71 4.37 -15.68
N PHE A 52 13.59 4.68 -15.03
CA PHE A 52 12.62 5.64 -15.54
C PHE A 52 12.77 7.06 -14.99
N SER A 53 13.79 7.33 -14.17
CA SER A 53 14.09 8.69 -13.74
C SER A 53 14.46 9.58 -14.91
N ILE A 54 14.10 10.86 -14.86
CA ILE A 54 14.57 11.86 -15.83
C ILE A 54 16.08 12.15 -15.66
N TYR A 55 16.65 11.79 -14.51
CA TYR A 55 18.04 12.03 -14.15
C TYR A 55 18.93 10.84 -14.58
N GLY A 56 19.07 10.64 -15.89
CA GLY A 56 19.94 9.57 -16.45
C GLY A 56 19.22 8.25 -16.72
N GLY A 57 17.89 8.29 -16.82
CA GLY A 57 17.04 7.21 -17.31
C GLY A 57 16.17 7.65 -18.49
N ASP A 58 15.11 6.88 -18.75
CA ASP A 58 14.11 7.15 -19.77
C ASP A 58 12.70 7.02 -19.17
N PRO A 59 11.95 8.12 -19.00
CA PRO A 59 10.61 8.11 -18.41
C PRO A 59 9.62 7.18 -19.11
N ARG A 60 9.86 6.84 -20.38
CA ARG A 60 9.05 5.87 -21.14
C ARG A 60 9.12 4.46 -20.56
N ASN A 61 10.17 4.15 -19.80
CA ASN A 61 10.26 2.87 -19.12
C ASN A 61 9.24 2.71 -17.97
N LEU A 62 8.52 3.77 -17.57
CA LEU A 62 7.34 3.63 -16.69
C LEU A 62 6.28 2.70 -17.30
N VAL A 63 6.12 2.71 -18.63
CA VAL A 63 5.18 1.80 -19.32
C VAL A 63 5.57 0.34 -19.07
N LYS A 64 6.86 0.03 -19.20
CA LYS A 64 7.40 -1.32 -18.91
C LYS A 64 7.29 -1.68 -17.45
N TYR A 65 7.45 -0.70 -16.56
CA TYR A 65 7.28 -0.90 -15.13
C TYR A 65 5.83 -1.26 -14.80
N PHE A 66 4.82 -0.59 -15.36
CA PHE A 66 3.41 -0.93 -15.13
C PHE A 66 3.05 -2.35 -15.60
N GLU A 67 3.77 -2.90 -16.57
CA GLU A 67 3.59 -4.28 -17.06
C GLU A 67 4.41 -5.33 -16.27
N SER A 68 5.23 -4.90 -15.32
CA SER A 68 6.18 -5.76 -14.60
C SER A 68 5.55 -6.62 -13.50
N GLU A 69 6.33 -7.58 -12.99
CA GLU A 69 6.01 -8.29 -11.74
C GLU A 69 6.12 -7.36 -10.55
N GLU A 70 7.14 -6.49 -10.49
CA GLU A 70 7.34 -5.56 -9.38
C GLU A 70 6.15 -4.61 -9.17
N TRP A 71 5.55 -4.12 -10.26
CA TRP A 71 4.35 -3.30 -10.17
C TRP A 71 3.13 -4.11 -9.72
N ARG A 72 2.99 -5.36 -10.16
CA ARG A 72 1.92 -6.24 -9.69
C ARG A 72 2.04 -6.50 -8.19
N ASP A 73 3.25 -6.75 -7.69
CA ASP A 73 3.53 -6.94 -6.27
C ASP A 73 3.19 -5.68 -5.47
N LEU A 74 3.54 -4.49 -5.98
CA LEU A 74 3.18 -3.21 -5.36
C LEU A 74 1.66 -3.00 -5.30
N VAL A 75 0.95 -3.33 -6.38
CA VAL A 75 -0.51 -3.24 -6.40
C VAL A 75 -1.14 -4.21 -5.41
N GLU A 76 -0.68 -5.45 -5.34
CA GLU A 76 -1.17 -6.45 -4.38
C GLU A 76 -0.91 -5.99 -2.93
N TYR A 77 0.29 -5.50 -2.64
CA TYR A 77 0.62 -4.92 -1.34
C TYR A 77 -0.30 -3.75 -1.00
N ALA A 78 -0.51 -2.82 -1.93
CA ALA A 78 -1.38 -1.66 -1.72
C ALA A 78 -2.85 -2.04 -1.51
N VAL A 79 -3.35 -3.08 -2.17
CA VAL A 79 -4.69 -3.64 -1.91
C VAL A 79 -4.76 -4.19 -0.48
N ASN A 80 -3.78 -5.01 -0.09
CA ASN A 80 -3.74 -5.66 1.22
C ASN A 80 -3.51 -4.68 2.38
N THR A 81 -2.99 -3.48 2.12
CA THR A 81 -2.70 -2.48 3.15
C THR A 81 -3.67 -1.29 3.13
N GLY A 82 -4.68 -1.31 2.26
CA GLY A 82 -5.61 -0.19 2.10
C GLY A 82 -4.99 1.07 1.47
N ALA A 83 -3.84 0.92 0.81
CA ALA A 83 -3.11 2.01 0.16
C ALA A 83 -3.43 2.17 -1.33
N LEU A 84 -4.35 1.38 -1.90
CA LEU A 84 -4.69 1.41 -3.33
C LEU A 84 -5.08 2.82 -3.82
N GLY A 85 -5.84 3.57 -3.03
CA GLY A 85 -6.20 4.96 -3.34
C GLY A 85 -4.99 5.88 -3.53
N MET A 86 -3.89 5.61 -2.81
CA MET A 86 -2.64 6.34 -3.01
C MET A 86 -2.02 6.05 -4.38
N LEU A 87 -1.99 4.78 -4.81
CA LEU A 87 -1.46 4.42 -6.13
C LEU A 87 -2.31 5.05 -7.25
N VAL A 88 -3.63 5.04 -7.10
CA VAL A 88 -4.55 5.72 -8.02
C VAL A 88 -4.24 7.22 -8.09
N ASP A 89 -4.01 7.88 -6.96
CA ASP A 89 -3.65 9.30 -6.92
C ASP A 89 -2.26 9.58 -7.53
N ILE A 90 -1.29 8.67 -7.37
CA ILE A 90 0.03 8.75 -8.01
C ILE A 90 -0.12 8.70 -9.53
N LEU A 91 -0.88 7.73 -10.05
CA LEU A 91 -1.12 7.59 -11.50
C LEU A 91 -1.89 8.77 -12.08
N SER A 92 -2.88 9.28 -11.35
CA SER A 92 -3.63 10.49 -11.73
C SER A 92 -2.72 11.72 -11.81
N ALA A 93 -1.82 11.90 -10.82
CA ALA A 93 -0.84 12.98 -10.84
C ALA A 93 0.16 12.82 -12.00
N LEU A 94 0.64 11.60 -12.24
CA LEU A 94 1.55 11.29 -13.35
C LEU A 94 0.93 11.61 -14.71
N SER A 95 -0.29 11.12 -14.98
CA SER A 95 -1.01 11.40 -16.22
C SER A 95 -1.10 12.91 -16.48
N ARG A 96 -1.52 13.68 -15.47
CA ARG A 96 -1.67 15.12 -15.60
C ARG A 96 -0.37 15.84 -15.89
N GLU A 97 0.70 15.50 -15.18
CA GLU A 97 2.01 16.16 -15.33
C GLU A 97 2.64 15.80 -16.68
N TYR A 98 2.46 14.56 -17.19
CA TYR A 98 3.13 14.10 -18.40
C TYR A 98 2.30 14.31 -19.68
N ARG A 99 1.04 14.71 -19.57
CA ARG A 99 0.08 14.79 -20.70
C ARG A 99 0.62 15.47 -21.95
N SER A 100 1.32 16.60 -21.79
CA SER A 100 1.85 17.42 -22.91
C SER A 100 3.30 17.10 -23.29
N GLU A 101 4.07 16.49 -22.39
CA GLU A 101 5.52 16.29 -22.56
C GLU A 101 5.90 14.82 -22.84
N CYS A 102 5.01 13.87 -22.50
CA CYS A 102 5.22 12.43 -22.64
C CYS A 102 3.87 11.69 -22.65
N THR A 103 3.09 11.92 -23.71
CA THR A 103 1.70 11.45 -23.83
C THR A 103 1.57 9.92 -23.71
N GLU A 104 2.52 9.16 -24.26
CA GLU A 104 2.51 7.68 -24.15
C GLU A 104 2.50 7.18 -22.70
N VAL A 105 3.27 7.83 -21.82
CA VAL A 105 3.31 7.50 -20.38
C VAL A 105 2.06 7.99 -19.68
N ALA A 106 1.57 9.18 -20.06
CA ALA A 106 0.34 9.71 -19.48
C ALA A 106 -0.87 8.80 -19.76
N GLU A 107 -1.01 8.33 -21.00
CA GLU A 107 -2.05 7.38 -21.39
C GLU A 107 -1.87 6.01 -20.72
N ALA A 108 -0.63 5.54 -20.56
CA ALA A 108 -0.36 4.30 -19.83
C ALA A 108 -0.78 4.43 -18.36
N ALA A 109 -0.48 5.56 -17.71
CA ALA A 109 -0.92 5.85 -16.34
C ALA A 109 -2.44 5.92 -16.23
N GLU A 110 -3.14 6.49 -17.21
CA GLU A 110 -4.62 6.51 -17.25
C GLU A 110 -5.21 5.10 -17.39
N ARG A 111 -4.71 4.29 -18.32
CA ARG A 111 -5.15 2.89 -18.47
C ARG A 111 -4.93 2.09 -17.19
N GLU A 112 -3.77 2.27 -16.57
CA GLU A 112 -3.43 1.58 -15.34
C GLU A 112 -4.31 2.03 -14.18
N MET A 113 -4.57 3.33 -14.06
CA MET A 113 -5.50 3.88 -13.06
C MET A 113 -6.91 3.27 -13.22
N GLU A 114 -7.43 3.19 -14.43
CA GLU A 114 -8.75 2.60 -14.69
C GLU A 114 -8.74 1.08 -14.41
N ARG A 115 -7.64 0.37 -14.70
CA ARG A 115 -7.46 -1.03 -14.31
C ARG A 115 -7.52 -1.20 -12.79
N LEU A 116 -6.86 -0.33 -12.03
CA LEU A 116 -6.86 -0.37 -10.57
C LEU A 116 -8.26 -0.09 -10.00
N LYS A 117 -8.94 0.95 -10.49
CA LYS A 117 -10.32 1.27 -10.06
C LYS A 117 -11.31 0.16 -10.40
N ALA A 118 -11.21 -0.44 -11.59
CA ALA A 118 -12.05 -1.58 -11.96
C ALA A 118 -11.74 -2.83 -11.12
N GLY A 119 -10.47 -3.02 -10.75
CA GLY A 119 -10.05 -4.03 -9.79
C GLY A 119 -10.63 -3.78 -8.39
N GLU A 120 -10.57 -2.54 -7.92
CA GLU A 120 -11.16 -2.08 -6.65
C GLU A 120 -12.67 -2.26 -6.63
N GLU A 121 -13.38 -1.91 -7.70
CA GLU A 121 -14.83 -2.10 -7.82
C GLU A 121 -15.20 -3.59 -7.84
N LYS A 122 -14.36 -4.44 -8.45
CA LYS A 122 -14.53 -5.90 -8.40
C LYS A 122 -14.26 -6.45 -6.99
N LEU A 123 -13.25 -5.97 -6.28
CA LEU A 123 -12.95 -6.34 -4.90
C LEU A 123 -14.08 -5.87 -3.96
N GLY A 124 -14.53 -4.63 -4.11
CA GLY A 124 -15.64 -4.03 -3.36
C GLY A 124 -17.01 -4.64 -3.69
N ARG A 125 -17.17 -5.28 -4.86
CA ARG A 125 -18.37 -6.05 -5.22
C ARG A 125 -18.26 -7.55 -4.90
N ARG A 126 -17.13 -8.08 -4.40
CA ARG A 126 -16.97 -9.54 -4.21
C ARG A 126 -16.28 -10.05 -2.94
N GLU A 127 -15.68 -9.26 -2.07
CA GLU A 127 -15.00 -9.88 -0.92
C GLU A 127 -15.83 -9.83 0.36
N GLU A 128 -16.50 -10.94 0.64
CA GLU A 128 -16.75 -11.33 2.03
C GLU A 128 -15.42 -11.29 2.79
N LEU A 129 -15.40 -10.63 3.94
CA LEU A 129 -14.31 -10.72 4.90
C LEU A 129 -13.99 -12.21 5.13
N SER A 130 -12.77 -12.63 4.80
CA SER A 130 -12.31 -14.01 5.01
C SER A 130 -11.08 -14.03 5.91
N LEU A 131 -10.96 -15.06 6.74
CA LEU A 131 -9.83 -15.21 7.65
C LEU A 131 -8.51 -15.34 6.87
N GLU A 132 -8.53 -15.96 5.69
CA GLU A 132 -7.34 -16.06 4.84
C GLU A 132 -6.82 -14.69 4.42
N LYS A 133 -7.71 -13.75 4.08
CA LYS A 133 -7.31 -12.40 3.69
C LYS A 133 -6.68 -11.66 4.86
N ILE A 134 -7.31 -11.71 6.03
CA ILE A 134 -6.81 -11.07 7.24
C ILE A 134 -5.45 -11.66 7.64
N TYR A 135 -5.29 -12.98 7.54
CA TYR A 135 -4.02 -13.67 7.78
C TYR A 135 -2.91 -13.12 6.89
N ARG A 136 -3.16 -12.99 5.58
CA ARG A 136 -2.18 -12.43 4.63
C ARG A 136 -1.82 -10.99 4.98
N MET A 137 -2.82 -10.14 5.25
CA MET A 137 -2.60 -8.74 5.60
C MET A 137 -1.71 -8.59 6.85
N LEU A 138 -2.02 -9.35 7.90
CA LEU A 138 -1.25 -9.33 9.15
C LEU A 138 0.17 -9.89 8.96
N SER A 139 0.32 -10.97 8.18
CA SER A 139 1.63 -11.56 7.89
C SER A 139 2.51 -10.60 7.07
N LEU A 140 1.94 -9.92 6.08
CA LEU A 140 2.63 -8.91 5.28
C LEU A 140 3.06 -7.69 6.11
N ALA A 141 2.26 -7.32 7.11
CA ALA A 141 2.61 -6.28 8.08
C ALA A 141 3.66 -6.73 9.11
N GLY A 142 4.19 -7.95 9.00
CA GLY A 142 5.27 -8.47 9.85
C GLY A 142 4.79 -9.09 11.17
N TYR A 143 3.48 -9.26 11.36
CA TYR A 143 2.95 -9.91 12.56
C TYR A 143 3.10 -11.42 12.48
N ARG A 144 3.38 -12.05 13.63
CA ARG A 144 3.31 -13.50 13.76
C ARG A 144 1.85 -13.89 13.99
N VAL A 145 1.25 -14.55 13.00
CA VAL A 145 -0.15 -14.96 13.02
C VAL A 145 -0.27 -16.47 13.07
N GLU A 146 -1.10 -16.98 13.96
CA GLU A 146 -1.46 -18.40 14.05
C GLU A 146 -2.97 -18.57 13.82
N ALA A 147 -3.35 -19.42 12.88
CA ALA A 147 -4.75 -19.74 12.63
C ALA A 147 -5.19 -20.88 13.57
N LYS A 148 -6.25 -20.65 14.35
CA LYS A 148 -6.74 -21.61 15.33
C LYS A 148 -8.26 -21.53 15.47
N ASP A 149 -8.94 -22.67 15.32
CA ASP A 149 -10.38 -22.84 15.59
C ASP A 149 -11.26 -21.73 14.99
N GLY A 150 -11.10 -21.43 13.70
CA GLY A 150 -11.88 -20.37 13.02
C GLY A 150 -11.55 -18.94 13.48
N SER A 151 -10.37 -18.74 14.06
CA SER A 151 -9.85 -17.45 14.47
C SER A 151 -8.38 -17.28 14.07
N LEU A 152 -7.91 -16.03 14.06
CA LEU A 152 -6.50 -15.69 13.93
C LEU A 152 -6.00 -15.15 15.25
N GLU A 153 -4.91 -15.70 15.75
CA GLU A 153 -4.21 -15.22 16.93
C GLU A 153 -2.93 -14.50 16.50
N VAL A 154 -2.76 -13.26 16.95
CA VAL A 154 -1.54 -12.48 16.78
C VAL A 154 -0.90 -12.30 18.14
N ASP A 155 0.36 -12.68 18.25
CA ASP A 155 1.15 -12.49 19.48
C ASP A 155 2.19 -11.38 19.26
N GLU A 156 2.03 -10.29 20.00
CA GLU A 156 2.95 -9.16 20.06
C GLU A 156 3.42 -8.95 21.51
N GLY A 157 4.08 -9.97 22.05
CA GLY A 157 4.80 -9.91 23.32
C GLY A 157 3.87 -9.96 24.54
N LEU A 158 3.40 -8.80 24.99
CA LEU A 158 2.45 -8.72 26.13
C LEU A 158 0.99 -8.67 25.66
N ILE A 159 0.76 -8.49 24.36
CA ILE A 159 -0.56 -8.38 23.77
C ILE A 159 -0.79 -9.59 22.88
N LYS A 160 -1.91 -10.28 23.13
CA LYS A 160 -2.45 -11.30 22.25
C LYS A 160 -3.76 -10.79 21.66
N LEU A 161 -3.84 -10.66 20.36
CA LEU A 161 -5.05 -10.29 19.63
C LEU A 161 -5.66 -11.56 19.03
N VAL A 162 -6.94 -11.80 19.27
CA VAL A 162 -7.70 -12.90 18.65
C VAL A 162 -8.76 -12.29 17.76
N ILE A 163 -8.79 -12.64 16.47
CA ILE A 163 -9.72 -12.12 15.47
C ILE A 163 -10.60 -13.25 14.95
N ARG A 164 -11.91 -13.02 14.90
CA ARG A 164 -12.92 -13.92 14.33
C ARG A 164 -13.78 -13.17 13.34
N ILE A 165 -14.44 -13.93 12.47
CA ILE A 165 -15.42 -13.40 11.52
C ILE A 165 -16.77 -14.01 11.87
N GLU A 166 -17.73 -13.14 12.19
CA GLU A 166 -19.14 -13.51 12.32
C GLU A 166 -19.94 -12.79 11.22
N GLY A 167 -20.31 -13.53 10.18
CA GLY A 167 -20.94 -12.97 8.99
C GLY A 167 -20.00 -12.02 8.25
N GLN A 168 -20.37 -10.73 8.18
CA GLN A 168 -19.53 -9.67 7.62
C GLN A 168 -18.87 -8.79 8.70
N THR A 169 -18.89 -9.23 9.95
CA THR A 169 -18.36 -8.45 11.08
C THR A 169 -17.08 -9.08 11.60
N LEU A 170 -16.10 -8.23 11.91
CA LEU A 170 -14.90 -8.63 12.63
C LEU A 170 -15.15 -8.55 14.13
N GLU A 171 -15.11 -9.70 14.79
CA GLU A 171 -15.05 -9.77 16.24
C GLU A 171 -13.58 -9.88 16.65
N TYR A 172 -13.14 -9.10 17.63
CA TYR A 172 -11.77 -9.18 18.10
C TYR A 172 -11.68 -9.09 19.63
N THR A 173 -10.73 -9.83 20.19
CA THR A 173 -10.42 -9.82 21.62
C THR A 173 -8.96 -9.47 21.82
N VAL A 174 -8.69 -8.47 22.66
CA VAL A 174 -7.33 -8.06 23.05
C VAL A 174 -7.04 -8.56 24.46
N CYS A 175 -6.11 -9.50 24.58
CA CYS A 175 -5.63 -10.05 25.83
C CYS A 175 -4.28 -9.44 26.19
N LYS A 176 -4.22 -8.63 27.23
CA LYS A 176 -2.96 -8.15 27.80
C LYS A 176 -2.48 -9.09 28.90
N SER A 177 -1.38 -9.79 28.66
CA SER A 177 -0.76 -10.66 29.64
C SER A 177 0.40 -9.96 30.35
N GLY A 178 0.66 -10.29 31.61
CA GLY A 178 1.73 -9.70 32.39
C GLY A 178 1.89 -10.38 33.73
N ARG A 179 3.07 -10.25 34.35
CA ARG A 179 3.36 -10.82 35.66
C ARG A 179 3.35 -9.73 36.73
N SER A 180 2.81 -10.03 37.90
CA SER A 180 2.90 -9.20 39.09
C SER A 180 3.23 -10.09 40.29
N LYS A 181 4.02 -9.58 41.22
CA LYS A 181 4.32 -10.27 42.48
C LYS A 181 3.24 -10.02 43.55
N THR A 182 2.39 -9.01 43.35
CA THR A 182 1.36 -8.59 44.31
C THR A 182 0.04 -8.31 43.62
N LEU A 183 -1.07 -8.43 44.36
CA LEU A 183 -2.41 -8.11 43.90
C LEU A 183 -2.58 -6.61 43.59
N GLU A 184 -2.00 -5.70 44.40
CA GLU A 184 -1.99 -4.26 44.05
C GLU A 184 -1.30 -4.00 42.71
N GLY A 185 -0.22 -4.73 42.41
CA GLY A 185 0.47 -4.63 41.13
C GLY A 185 -0.37 -5.13 39.94
N VAL A 186 -1.34 -6.02 40.17
CA VAL A 186 -2.34 -6.41 39.14
C VAL A 186 -3.41 -5.33 39.00
N LEU A 187 -3.95 -4.82 40.13
CA LEU A 187 -4.99 -3.79 40.14
C LEU A 187 -4.53 -2.46 39.52
N SER A 188 -3.28 -2.05 39.78
CA SER A 188 -2.66 -0.87 39.15
C SER A 188 -2.48 -1.02 37.63
N LYS A 189 -2.33 -2.26 37.14
CA LYS A 189 -2.26 -2.53 35.69
C LYS A 189 -3.66 -2.58 35.07
N LEU A 190 -4.66 -3.06 35.79
CA LEU A 190 -6.07 -3.05 35.38
C LEU A 190 -6.64 -1.64 35.26
N SER A 191 -6.30 -0.73 36.20
CA SER A 191 -6.78 0.66 36.14
C SER A 191 -6.29 1.39 34.88
N LYS A 192 -5.10 1.06 34.39
CA LYS A 192 -4.52 1.62 33.15
C LYS A 192 -5.14 1.08 31.86
N ILE A 193 -5.89 -0.03 31.92
CA ILE A 193 -6.60 -0.59 30.76
C ILE A 193 -7.95 0.12 30.58
N ARG A 194 -8.53 0.69 31.64
CA ARG A 194 -9.83 1.38 31.62
C ARG A 194 -9.81 2.79 31.01
N GLU A 195 -8.63 3.34 30.70
CA GLU A 195 -8.44 4.68 30.14
C GLU A 195 -8.19 4.68 28.61
N LEU A 196 -8.24 3.51 27.98
CA LEU A 196 -8.21 3.32 26.52
C LEU A 196 -9.62 3.07 26.00
#